data_AF-A0A511QXY0-F1
#
_entry.id   AF-A0A511QXY0-F1
#
_cell.length_a   1.000
_cell.length_b   1.000
_cell.length_c   1.000
_cell.angle_alpha   90.00
_cell.angle_beta   90.00
_cell.angle_gamma   90.00
#
_symmetry.space_group_name_H-M   'P 1'
#
loop_
_entity.id
_entity.type
_entity.pdbx_description
1 polymer ?
#
loop_
_entity_poly.entity_id
_entity_poly.type
_entity_poly.pdbx_seq_one_letter_code
_entity_poly.pdbx_strand_id
1 'polypeptide(L)'
;MGKIARRLAERGWALRTGGAEGADRAFERGARAGGGAVEVFLPWPGYNGYREGALKAPSPEAVRLAAALHPAWGRLSPAVQRLMARNSHQILGLDLNDPVAFVLCWTPDGAESEQECGPETGGTGQAIRLASRWGVPVVNLKREDALEKIARLVKG
;
A
#
# COMPACT_ATOMS: atom_id res chain seq x y z
N MET A 1 9.88 8.01 -6.71
CA MET A 1 8.75 7.06 -6.77
C MET A 1 8.29 6.77 -8.20
N GLY A 2 7.75 7.73 -8.97
CA GLY A 2 7.20 7.44 -10.30
C GLY A 2 8.15 6.77 -11.31
N LYS A 3 9.45 7.13 -11.31
CA LYS A 3 10.47 6.45 -12.14
C LYS A 3 10.64 4.96 -11.79
N ILE A 4 10.59 4.63 -10.50
CA ILE A 4 10.66 3.23 -10.01
C ILE A 4 9.43 2.47 -10.51
N ALA A 5 8.23 3.04 -10.30
CA ALA A 5 6.97 2.42 -10.71
C ALA A 5 6.92 2.14 -12.23
N ARG A 6 7.34 3.12 -13.05
CA ARG A 6 7.44 2.94 -14.50
C ARG A 6 8.37 1.78 -14.86
N ARG A 7 9.53 1.71 -14.23
CA ARG A 7 10.54 0.70 -14.55
C ARG A 7 10.13 -0.71 -14.08
N LEU A 8 9.32 -0.82 -13.03
CA LEU A 8 8.70 -2.07 -12.61
C LEU A 8 7.63 -2.50 -13.63
N ALA A 9 6.77 -1.57 -14.05
CA ALA A 9 5.74 -1.83 -15.06
C ALA A 9 6.32 -2.29 -16.41
N GLU A 10 7.39 -1.64 -16.88
CA GLU A 10 8.13 -2.06 -18.09
C GLU A 10 8.69 -3.50 -18.00
N ARG A 11 8.77 -4.06 -16.79
CA ARG A 11 9.21 -5.44 -16.51
C ARG A 11 8.05 -6.39 -16.19
N GLY A 12 6.81 -5.99 -16.45
CA GLY A 12 5.62 -6.82 -16.27
C GLY A 12 5.04 -6.83 -14.85
N TRP A 13 5.54 -5.99 -13.94
CA TRP A 13 4.96 -5.88 -12.60
C TRP A 13 3.67 -5.05 -12.61
N ALA A 14 2.68 -5.50 -11.84
CA ALA A 14 1.44 -4.76 -11.58
C ALA A 14 1.55 -3.90 -10.31
N LEU A 15 0.70 -2.87 -10.23
CA LEU A 15 0.61 -1.99 -9.06
C LEU A 15 -0.75 -2.14 -8.37
N ARG A 16 -0.72 -2.32 -7.05
CA ARG A 16 -1.86 -2.06 -6.17
C ARG A 16 -1.65 -0.74 -5.44
N THR A 17 -2.64 0.14 -5.47
CA THR A 17 -2.60 1.45 -4.80
C THR A 17 -4.00 1.78 -4.27
N GLY A 18 -4.19 2.87 -3.53
CA GLY A 18 -5.54 3.28 -3.15
C GLY A 18 -5.84 4.76 -3.31
N GLY A 19 -5.16 5.38 -4.27
CA GLY A 19 -5.58 6.65 -4.83
C GLY A 19 -5.43 7.84 -3.88
N ALA A 20 -4.62 7.74 -2.82
CA ALA A 20 -4.23 8.90 -2.04
C ALA A 20 -3.38 9.88 -2.88
N GLU A 21 -3.40 11.16 -2.51
CA GLU A 21 -2.44 12.11 -3.09
C GLU A 21 -1.00 11.78 -2.66
N GLY A 22 -0.02 12.31 -3.39
CA GLY A 22 1.39 12.05 -3.11
C GLY A 22 1.88 10.70 -3.67
N ALA A 23 2.26 9.77 -2.78
CA ALA A 23 2.93 8.52 -3.17
C ALA A 23 2.07 7.63 -4.08
N ASP A 24 0.81 7.38 -3.70
CA ASP A 24 -0.16 6.59 -4.47
C ASP A 24 -0.28 7.15 -5.92
N ARG A 25 -0.59 8.45 -6.06
CA ARG A 25 -0.64 9.14 -7.37
C ARG A 25 0.67 9.08 -8.15
N ALA A 26 1.82 9.23 -7.49
CA ALA A 26 3.12 9.21 -8.15
C ALA A 26 3.47 7.80 -8.68
N PHE A 27 3.17 6.75 -7.92
CA PHE A 27 3.33 5.36 -8.34
C PHE A 27 2.37 5.01 -9.46
N GLU A 28 1.08 5.38 -9.34
CA GLU A 28 0.09 5.11 -10.38
C GLU A 28 0.47 5.73 -11.72
N ARG A 29 0.82 7.02 -11.76
CA ARG A 29 1.25 7.68 -13.00
C ARG A 29 2.45 6.98 -13.62
N GLY A 30 3.42 6.59 -12.79
CA GLY A 30 4.60 5.87 -13.24
C GLY A 30 4.26 4.50 -13.83
N ALA A 31 3.50 3.68 -13.10
CA ALA A 31 3.09 2.35 -13.54
C ALA A 31 2.29 2.40 -14.84
N ARG A 32 1.31 3.30 -14.95
CA ARG A 32 0.55 3.50 -16.19
C ARG A 32 1.44 3.94 -17.36
N ALA A 33 2.37 4.86 -17.13
CA ALA A 33 3.32 5.30 -18.16
C ALA A 33 4.27 4.18 -18.64
N GLY A 34 4.49 3.15 -17.80
CA GLY A 34 5.25 1.95 -18.17
C GLY A 34 4.39 0.84 -18.78
N GLY A 35 3.09 1.07 -19.00
CA GLY A 35 2.16 0.07 -19.55
C GLY A 35 1.71 -1.00 -18.55
N GLY A 36 1.95 -0.81 -17.26
CA GLY A 36 1.61 -1.79 -16.22
C GLY A 36 0.13 -1.77 -15.84
N ALA A 37 -0.38 -2.92 -15.40
CA ALA A 37 -1.69 -3.02 -14.78
C ALA A 37 -1.72 -2.27 -13.44
N VAL A 38 -2.82 -1.56 -13.17
CA VAL A 38 -3.02 -0.81 -11.92
C VAL A 38 -4.38 -1.12 -11.34
N GLU A 39 -4.39 -1.65 -10.12
CA GLU A 39 -5.57 -1.85 -9.29
C GLU A 39 -5.65 -0.75 -8.22
N VAL A 40 -6.76 -0.02 -8.20
CA VAL A 40 -7.00 1.05 -7.24
C VAL A 40 -8.08 0.63 -6.26
N PHE A 41 -7.73 0.54 -4.96
CA PHE A 41 -8.67 0.23 -3.89
C PHE A 41 -9.04 1.51 -3.15
N LEU A 42 -10.31 1.91 -3.19
CA LEU A 42 -10.76 3.18 -2.64
C LEU A 42 -11.39 3.01 -1.24
N PRO A 43 -11.27 4.01 -0.35
CA PRO A 43 -11.91 3.99 0.95
C PRO A 43 -13.42 4.33 0.88
N TRP A 44 -13.85 5.07 -0.14
CA TRP A 44 -15.23 5.38 -0.49
C TRP A 44 -15.35 5.84 -1.95
N PRO A 45 -16.55 5.80 -2.56
CA PRO A 45 -16.77 6.27 -3.93
C PRO A 45 -16.39 7.74 -4.10
N GLY A 46 -15.68 8.08 -5.18
CA GLY A 46 -15.30 9.46 -5.47
C GLY A 46 -14.07 9.97 -4.70
N TYR A 47 -13.44 9.15 -3.85
CA TYR A 47 -12.23 9.54 -3.12
C TYR A 47 -11.19 10.10 -4.09
N ASN A 48 -10.66 11.30 -3.81
CA ASN A 48 -9.70 12.03 -4.65
C ASN A 48 -10.05 12.09 -6.16
N GLY A 49 -11.34 12.13 -6.49
CA GLY A 49 -11.82 12.24 -7.87
C GLY A 49 -11.79 10.95 -8.68
N TYR A 50 -11.54 9.79 -8.06
CA TYR A 50 -11.66 8.50 -8.74
C TYR A 50 -13.13 8.15 -8.99
N ARG A 51 -13.48 7.94 -10.26
CA ARG A 51 -14.83 7.48 -10.67
C ARG A 51 -15.00 5.98 -10.46
N GLU A 52 -13.94 5.22 -10.71
CA GLU A 52 -13.88 3.76 -10.63
C GLU A 52 -12.58 3.31 -9.96
N GLY A 53 -12.58 2.07 -9.47
CA GLY A 53 -11.44 1.37 -8.89
C GLY A 53 -11.76 -0.12 -8.83
N ALA A 54 -10.76 -0.96 -8.53
CA ALA A 54 -10.97 -2.39 -8.28
C ALA A 54 -11.97 -2.62 -7.14
N LEU A 55 -12.00 -1.70 -6.18
CA LEU A 55 -12.99 -1.64 -5.12
C LEU A 55 -13.29 -0.17 -4.78
N LYS A 56 -14.56 0.18 -4.57
CA LYS A 56 -14.98 1.55 -4.22
C LYS A 56 -15.06 1.83 -2.72
N ALA A 57 -15.08 0.78 -1.89
CA ALA A 57 -15.07 0.89 -0.43
C ALA A 57 -14.60 -0.46 0.15
N PRO A 58 -13.81 -0.47 1.25
CA PRO A 58 -13.29 -1.70 1.84
C PRO A 58 -14.39 -2.66 2.28
N SER A 59 -14.14 -3.96 2.16
CA SER A 59 -15.06 -4.99 2.64
C SER A 59 -15.18 -4.97 4.17
N PRO A 60 -16.28 -5.48 4.74
CA PRO A 60 -16.39 -5.67 6.19
C PRO A 60 -15.23 -6.49 6.79
N GLU A 61 -14.73 -7.47 6.05
CA GLU A 61 -13.59 -8.31 6.41
C GLU A 61 -12.32 -7.47 6.52
N ALA A 62 -12.07 -6.58 5.56
CA ALA A 62 -10.94 -5.66 5.58
C ALA A 62 -11.03 -4.69 6.77
N VAL A 63 -12.23 -4.23 7.12
CA VAL A 63 -12.45 -3.41 8.32
C VAL A 63 -12.10 -4.19 9.59
N ARG A 64 -12.54 -5.45 9.72
CA ARG A 64 -12.21 -6.29 10.88
C ARG A 64 -10.71 -6.55 10.98
N LEU A 65 -10.06 -6.85 9.87
CA LEU A 65 -8.62 -7.07 9.81
C LEU A 65 -7.83 -5.82 10.20
N ALA A 66 -8.23 -4.65 9.68
CA ALA A 66 -7.58 -3.40 10.05
C ALA A 66 -7.78 -3.05 11.52
N ALA A 67 -8.99 -3.26 12.05
CA ALA A 67 -9.29 -3.02 13.47
C ALA A 67 -8.46 -3.89 14.41
N ALA A 68 -8.21 -5.14 14.04
CA ALA A 68 -7.40 -6.06 14.84
C ALA A 68 -5.90 -5.67 14.88
N LEU A 69 -5.38 -5.02 13.84
CA LEU A 69 -3.96 -4.67 13.72
C LEU A 69 -3.64 -3.22 14.13
N HIS A 70 -4.62 -2.32 14.08
CA HIS A 70 -4.36 -0.92 14.36
C HIS A 70 -4.22 -0.67 15.88
N PRO A 71 -3.12 -0.04 16.35
CA PRO A 71 -2.82 0.06 17.79
C PRO A 71 -3.82 0.89 18.60
N ALA A 72 -4.60 1.75 17.94
CA ALA A 72 -5.56 2.63 18.58
C ALA A 72 -6.86 2.77 17.75
N TRP A 73 -7.39 1.67 17.22
CA TRP A 73 -8.55 1.68 16.30
C TRP A 73 -9.74 2.52 16.81
N GLY A 74 -10.11 2.36 18.09
CA GLY A 74 -11.23 3.08 18.70
C GLY A 74 -11.05 4.60 18.79
N ARG A 75 -9.84 5.13 18.56
CA ARG A 75 -9.56 6.57 18.52
C ARG A 75 -9.67 7.17 17.11
N LEU A 76 -9.82 6.33 16.09
CA LEU A 76 -9.91 6.78 14.70
C LEU A 76 -11.32 7.24 14.36
N SER A 77 -11.43 8.30 13.57
CA SER A 77 -12.71 8.68 12.96
C SER A 77 -13.14 7.63 11.92
N PRO A 78 -14.44 7.52 11.60
CA PRO A 78 -14.92 6.56 10.60
C PRO A 78 -14.25 6.69 9.23
N ALA A 79 -13.90 7.92 8.82
CA ALA A 79 -13.17 8.16 7.57
C ALA A 79 -11.75 7.59 7.62
N VAL A 80 -11.03 7.77 8.75
CA VAL A 80 -9.68 7.23 8.92
C VAL A 80 -9.72 5.70 9.04
N GLN A 81 -10.72 5.14 9.71
CA GLN A 81 -10.95 3.69 9.75
C GLN A 81 -11.10 3.10 8.34
N ARG A 82 -11.87 3.76 7.45
CA ARG A 82 -12.00 3.33 6.05
C ARG A 82 -10.69 3.42 5.27
N LEU A 83 -9.88 4.46 5.52
CA LEU A 83 -8.55 4.56 4.93
C LEU A 83 -7.66 3.40 5.38
N MET A 84 -7.66 3.07 6.67
CA MET A 84 -6.88 1.94 7.21
C MET A 84 -7.38 0.59 6.67
N ALA A 85 -8.70 0.39 6.62
CA ALA A 85 -9.31 -0.83 6.08
C ALA A 85 -8.99 -1.03 4.60
N ARG A 86 -9.00 0.05 3.80
CA ARG A 86 -8.60 -0.02 2.38
C ARG A 86 -7.19 -0.56 2.20
N ASN A 87 -6.26 -0.25 3.10
CA ASN A 87 -4.87 -0.72 2.99
C ASN A 87 -4.81 -2.26 3.00
N SER A 88 -5.76 -2.95 3.63
CA SER A 88 -5.83 -4.42 3.60
C SER A 88 -5.95 -4.98 2.18
N HIS A 89 -6.74 -4.35 1.32
CA HIS A 89 -6.87 -4.77 -0.08
C HIS A 89 -5.64 -4.42 -0.91
N GLN A 90 -4.91 -3.36 -0.57
CA GLN A 90 -3.63 -3.07 -1.25
C GLN A 90 -2.59 -4.17 -1.00
N ILE A 91 -2.61 -4.78 0.19
CA ILE A 91 -1.69 -5.85 0.55
C ILE A 91 -2.19 -7.21 0.08
N LEU A 92 -3.47 -7.53 0.25
CA LEU A 92 -4.01 -8.89 0.10
C LEU A 92 -4.98 -9.07 -1.10
N GLY A 93 -5.15 -8.03 -1.92
CA GLY A 93 -6.03 -8.06 -3.08
C GLY A 93 -7.51 -7.95 -2.74
N LEU A 94 -8.35 -8.20 -3.75
CA LEU A 94 -9.80 -8.03 -3.66
C LEU A 94 -10.42 -8.93 -2.59
N ASP A 95 -10.05 -10.21 -2.60
CA ASP A 95 -10.61 -11.25 -1.73
C ASP A 95 -9.81 -11.47 -0.43
N LEU A 96 -8.82 -10.61 -0.16
CA LEU A 96 -7.95 -10.64 1.02
C LEU A 96 -7.15 -11.95 1.20
N ASN A 97 -6.84 -12.64 0.10
CA ASN A 97 -6.11 -13.91 0.09
C ASN A 97 -4.97 -13.97 -0.94
N ASP A 98 -4.68 -12.88 -1.63
CA ASP A 98 -3.66 -12.77 -2.67
C ASP A 98 -2.63 -11.72 -2.28
N PRO A 99 -1.64 -12.06 -1.44
CA PRO A 99 -0.65 -11.10 -0.97
C PRO A 99 0.22 -10.56 -2.11
N VAL A 100 0.52 -9.26 -2.07
CA VAL A 100 1.51 -8.65 -2.99
C VAL A 100 2.89 -9.25 -2.76
N ALA A 101 3.71 -9.28 -3.81
CA ALA A 101 5.08 -9.78 -3.72
C ALA A 101 5.99 -8.93 -2.80
N PHE A 102 5.75 -7.62 -2.74
CA PHE A 102 6.41 -6.69 -1.82
C PHE A 102 5.65 -5.36 -1.75
N VAL A 103 5.93 -4.57 -0.72
CA VAL A 103 5.39 -3.22 -0.51
C VAL A 103 6.48 -2.18 -0.74
N LEU A 104 6.20 -1.16 -1.54
CA LEU A 104 7.03 0.04 -1.63
C LEU A 104 6.34 1.19 -0.93
N CYS A 105 7.03 1.82 0.01
CA CYS A 105 6.50 2.96 0.73
C CYS A 105 7.59 4.00 1.00
N TRP A 106 7.18 5.11 1.60
CA TRP A 106 8.08 6.04 2.27
C TRP A 106 7.40 6.50 3.54
N THR A 107 8.13 6.43 4.64
CA THR A 107 7.72 7.01 5.92
C THR A 107 8.92 7.79 6.49
N PRO A 108 8.69 8.85 7.27
CA PRO A 108 9.77 9.66 7.84
C PRO A 108 10.78 8.84 8.66
N ASP A 109 10.28 7.83 9.40
CA ASP A 109 11.03 6.94 10.27
C ASP A 109 11.65 5.73 9.56
N GLY A 110 11.35 5.52 8.27
CA GLY A 110 11.93 4.42 7.50
C GLY A 110 11.47 3.01 7.89
N ALA A 111 10.33 2.88 8.58
CA ALA A 111 9.83 1.59 9.04
C ALA A 111 9.55 0.60 7.89
N GLU A 112 10.01 -0.64 8.06
CA GLU A 112 9.83 -1.79 7.15
C GLU A 112 9.18 -2.99 7.87
N SER A 113 9.00 -2.94 9.19
CA SER A 113 8.33 -4.00 9.95
C SER A 113 7.33 -3.46 10.97
N GLU A 114 6.44 -4.33 11.44
CA GLU A 114 5.51 -4.00 12.52
C GLU A 114 6.22 -3.51 13.78
N GLN A 115 7.36 -4.10 14.13
CA GLN A 115 8.14 -3.74 15.30
C GLN A 115 8.76 -2.34 15.18
N GLU A 116 9.03 -1.89 13.94
CA GLU A 116 9.55 -0.55 13.66
C GLU A 116 8.45 0.52 13.57
N CYS A 117 7.17 0.13 13.50
CA CYS A 117 6.07 1.08 13.31
C CYS A 117 5.80 1.92 14.58
N GLY A 118 5.98 3.24 14.48
CA GLY A 118 5.68 4.22 15.52
C GLY A 118 4.67 5.30 15.09
N PRO A 119 4.52 6.36 15.90
CA PRO A 119 3.68 7.52 15.54
C PRO A 119 4.09 8.19 14.24
N GLU A 120 5.40 8.27 13.95
CA GLU A 120 5.93 8.92 12.74
C GLU A 120 5.66 8.12 11.46
N THR A 121 5.43 6.81 11.55
CA THR A 121 5.05 5.97 10.41
C THR A 121 3.72 6.41 9.79
N GLY A 122 2.82 6.96 10.62
CA GLY A 122 1.49 7.42 10.22
C GLY A 122 0.60 6.30 9.68
N GLY A 123 -0.33 6.66 8.78
CA GLY A 123 -1.31 5.73 8.20
C GLY A 123 -0.70 4.57 7.40
N THR A 124 0.52 4.75 6.87
CA THR A 124 1.27 3.69 6.18
C THR A 124 1.57 2.51 7.11
N GLY A 125 1.67 2.77 8.42
CA GLY A 125 1.92 1.73 9.41
C GLY A 125 0.86 0.61 9.40
N GLN A 126 -0.37 0.89 8.99
CA GLN A 126 -1.38 -0.17 8.82
C GLN A 126 -0.98 -1.20 7.77
N ALA A 127 -0.47 -0.74 6.62
CA ALA A 127 -0.01 -1.60 5.54
C ALA A 127 1.26 -2.37 5.93
N ILE A 128 2.20 -1.72 6.63
CA ILE A 128 3.46 -2.33 7.10
C ILE A 128 3.18 -3.44 8.13
N ARG A 129 2.29 -3.19 9.10
CA ARG A 129 1.90 -4.21 10.09
C ARG A 129 1.26 -5.42 9.42
N LEU A 130 0.35 -5.19 8.47
CA LEU A 130 -0.29 -6.28 7.74
C LEU A 130 0.72 -7.07 6.90
N ALA A 131 1.60 -6.39 6.17
CA ALA A 131 2.65 -7.02 5.37
C ALA A 131 3.56 -7.91 6.25
N SER A 132 3.95 -7.42 7.43
CA SER A 132 4.76 -8.18 8.40
C SER A 132 4.07 -9.48 8.84
N ARG A 133 2.76 -9.44 9.09
CA ARG A 133 1.98 -10.63 9.49
C ARG A 133 1.81 -11.66 8.38
N TRP A 134 1.92 -11.25 7.11
CA TRP A 134 1.83 -12.13 5.94
C TRP A 134 3.20 -12.50 5.34
N GLY A 135 4.31 -12.10 5.98
CA GLY A 135 5.65 -12.37 5.46
C GLY A 135 5.95 -11.63 4.14
N VAL A 136 5.22 -10.54 3.85
CA VAL A 136 5.42 -9.72 2.66
C VAL A 136 6.56 -8.73 2.93
N PRO A 137 7.63 -8.72 2.11
CA PRO A 137 8.72 -7.76 2.25
C PRO A 137 8.22 -6.32 2.09
N VAL A 138 8.66 -5.43 2.97
CA VAL A 138 8.47 -3.97 2.82
C VAL A 138 9.81 -3.35 2.49
N VAL A 139 9.83 -2.47 1.49
CA VAL A 139 10.98 -1.62 1.19
C VAL A 139 10.58 -0.17 1.35
N ASN A 140 11.25 0.50 2.29
CA ASN A 140 10.99 1.90 2.58
C ASN A 140 12.03 2.78 1.90
N LEU A 141 11.58 3.65 0.99
CA LEU A 141 12.45 4.52 0.18
C LEU A 141 13.22 5.57 0.98
N LYS A 142 12.94 5.72 2.28
CA LYS A 142 13.76 6.53 3.20
C LYS A 142 15.10 5.86 3.50
N ARG A 143 15.19 4.53 3.45
CA ARG A 143 16.42 3.78 3.75
C ARG A 143 17.38 3.83 2.56
N GLU A 144 18.67 3.91 2.85
CA GLU A 144 19.73 4.03 1.84
C GLU A 144 19.82 2.78 0.95
N ASP A 145 19.52 1.60 1.51
CA ASP A 145 19.57 0.30 0.83
C ASP A 145 18.31 -0.04 0.01
N ALA A 146 17.33 0.87 -0.06
CA ALA A 146 16.04 0.60 -0.67
C ALA A 146 16.13 0.17 -2.15
N LEU A 147 16.97 0.84 -2.94
CA LEU A 147 17.14 0.50 -4.36
C LEU A 147 17.80 -0.87 -4.55
N GLU A 148 18.72 -1.26 -3.67
CA GLU A 148 19.34 -2.58 -3.69
C GLU A 148 18.33 -3.68 -3.35
N LYS A 149 17.50 -3.46 -2.32
CA LYS A 149 16.41 -4.37 -1.95
C LYS A 149 15.43 -4.57 -3.10
N ILE A 150 14.99 -3.48 -3.75
CA ILE A 150 14.14 -3.54 -4.95
C ILE A 150 14.81 -4.38 -6.03
N ALA A 151 16.09 -4.11 -6.32
CA ALA A 151 16.82 -4.84 -7.34
C ALA A 151 16.94 -6.34 -7.05
N ARG A 152 17.03 -6.77 -5.79
CA ARG A 152 17.02 -8.19 -5.40
C ARG A 152 15.65 -8.83 -5.60
N LEU A 153 14.57 -8.14 -5.21
CA LEU A 153 13.20 -8.65 -5.32
C LEU A 153 12.73 -8.84 -6.77
N VAL A 154 13.25 -8.06 -7.71
CA VAL A 154 12.81 -8.06 -9.12
C VAL A 154 13.72 -8.84 -10.07
N LYS A 155 14.76 -9.49 -9.56
CA LYS A 155 15.71 -10.31 -10.33
C LYS A 155 15.30 -11.78 -10.45
N GLY A 156 14.16 -12.16 -9.85
CA GLY A 156 13.56 -13.49 -10.01
C GLY A 156 12.94 -13.70 -11.38
#